data_AF-A0A0M0BDN1-F1
#
_entry.id   AF-A0A0M0BDN1-F1
#
_cell.length_a   1.000
_cell.length_b   1.000
_cell.length_c   1.000
_cell.angle_alpha   90.00
_cell.angle_beta   90.00
_cell.angle_gamma   90.00
#
_symmetry.space_group_name_H-M   'P 1'
#
loop_
_entity.id
_entity.type
_entity.pdbx_description
1 polymer ?
#
loop_
_entity_poly.entity_id
_entity_poly.type
_entity_poly.pdbx_seq_one_letter_code
_entity_poly.pdbx_strand_id
1 'polypeptide(L)'
;MNTAQLMTLGDVPILDRIQKIKATRIVGSILCGLVLTLVTGLIENRPPASIIGATHYGYPLVWRVTMMVLPQATTIILGHFLGNLVFWGCLCFAGTYIIPSIKTGEYQGSWKPVVKGVLLIITCGFVMALVHEVGHALWGTMVGGSVTFIQVFFLELYPRLAFTREFTVGFVRVEGLTGALFGTFLIGGSITSNIACVYGLLDLPLYVVLPQLGLRHWIVIGGDQPEPLIGARLMGIPDPIFYLSVILTSLGLTYIYVPQVQKYFKRVRQLITSPVK
;
A
#
# COMPACT_ATOMS: atom_id res chain seq x y z
N MET A 1 -6.39 -45.12 45.87
CA MET A 1 -6.25 -43.65 46.01
C MET A 1 -5.72 -43.11 44.69
N ASN A 2 -6.42 -42.11 44.14
CA ASN A 2 -6.46 -41.77 42.71
C ASN A 2 -5.23 -41.03 42.18
N THR A 3 -4.79 -41.43 40.99
CA THR A 3 -3.90 -40.74 40.03
C THR A 3 -4.58 -39.52 39.38
N ALA A 4 -5.30 -38.71 40.17
CA ALA A 4 -6.14 -37.61 39.70
C ALA A 4 -5.76 -36.23 40.26
N GLN A 5 -4.54 -36.05 40.76
CA GLN A 5 -4.08 -34.73 41.24
C GLN A 5 -2.64 -34.46 40.79
N LEU A 6 -2.44 -33.22 40.32
CA LEU A 6 -1.17 -32.54 40.02
C LEU A 6 -0.63 -32.65 38.58
N MET A 7 -1.49 -32.38 37.60
CA MET A 7 -1.14 -31.40 36.56
C MET A 7 -1.99 -30.15 36.78
N THR A 8 -1.70 -29.44 37.87
CA THR A 8 -2.11 -28.05 37.98
C THR A 8 -1.43 -27.29 36.85
N LEU A 9 -2.26 -26.71 35.98
CA LEU A 9 -1.89 -25.68 35.03
C LEU A 9 -1.13 -24.57 35.78
N GLY A 10 0.18 -24.74 35.87
CA GLY A 10 1.08 -23.68 36.26
C GLY A 10 1.03 -22.63 35.17
N ASP A 11 0.37 -21.53 35.49
CA ASP A 11 0.78 -20.18 35.14
C ASP A 11 1.48 -20.07 33.79
N VAL A 12 0.71 -19.66 32.78
CA VAL A 12 1.26 -19.17 31.51
C VAL A 12 1.16 -17.64 31.41
N PRO A 13 1.77 -16.85 32.33
CA PRO A 13 1.83 -15.40 32.24
C PRO A 13 2.64 -14.94 31.01
N ILE A 14 3.40 -15.85 30.38
CA ILE A 14 4.18 -15.59 29.17
C ILE A 14 3.30 -15.44 27.94
N LEU A 15 2.26 -16.28 27.76
CA LEU A 15 1.37 -16.19 26.59
C LEU A 15 0.50 -14.94 26.65
N ASP A 16 0.06 -14.54 27.84
CA ASP A 16 -0.75 -13.34 28.04
C ASP A 16 0.08 -12.05 27.86
N ARG A 17 1.35 -12.05 28.32
CA ARG A 17 2.30 -10.96 28.02
C ARG A 17 2.64 -10.87 26.53
N ILE A 18 2.86 -12.00 25.85
CA ILE A 18 3.17 -12.02 24.40
C ILE A 18 1.96 -11.57 23.56
N GLN A 19 0.72 -11.84 23.98
CA GLN A 19 -0.49 -11.36 23.30
C GLN A 19 -0.73 -9.86 23.53
N LYS A 20 -0.60 -9.35 24.77
CA LYS A 20 -0.73 -7.91 25.05
C LYS A 20 0.27 -7.08 24.27
N ILE A 21 1.53 -7.52 24.19
CA ILE A 21 2.62 -6.78 23.53
C ILE A 21 2.41 -6.62 22.01
N LYS A 22 1.67 -7.51 21.34
CA LYS A 22 1.39 -7.40 19.89
C LYS A 22 0.22 -6.46 19.60
N ALA A 23 -0.83 -6.48 20.41
CA ALA A 23 -2.00 -5.62 20.23
C ALA A 23 -1.64 -4.14 20.44
N THR A 24 -0.92 -3.80 21.51
CA THR A 24 -0.54 -2.39 21.78
C THR A 24 0.34 -1.80 20.71
N ARG A 25 1.17 -2.61 20.03
CA ARG A 25 2.04 -2.17 18.94
C ARG A 25 1.29 -1.92 17.65
N ILE A 26 0.31 -2.76 17.32
CA ILE A 26 -0.56 -2.58 16.15
C ILE A 26 -1.45 -1.35 16.35
N VAL A 27 -2.05 -1.21 17.53
CA VAL A 27 -2.84 -0.03 17.90
C VAL A 27 -1.96 1.22 17.87
N GLY A 28 -0.75 1.15 18.41
CA GLY A 28 0.22 2.26 18.36
C GLY A 28 0.59 2.67 16.94
N SER A 29 0.85 1.72 16.03
CA SER A 29 1.14 2.06 14.62
C SER A 29 -0.06 2.65 13.89
N ILE A 30 -1.28 2.16 14.17
CA ILE A 30 -2.51 2.71 13.58
C ILE A 30 -2.75 4.14 14.09
N LEU A 31 -2.61 4.37 15.39
CA LEU A 31 -2.76 5.71 15.98
C LEU A 31 -1.69 6.67 15.46
N CYS A 32 -0.44 6.22 15.31
CA CYS A 32 0.62 7.04 14.75
C CYS A 32 0.34 7.41 13.29
N GLY A 33 -0.14 6.45 12.49
CA GLY A 33 -0.61 6.71 11.12
C GLY A 33 -1.76 7.70 11.06
N LEU A 34 -2.78 7.53 11.90
CA LEU A 34 -3.92 8.45 12.00
C LEU A 34 -3.51 9.87 12.42
N VAL A 35 -2.64 10.00 13.42
CA VAL A 35 -2.11 11.30 13.85
C VAL A 35 -1.30 11.95 12.73
N LEU A 36 -0.46 11.18 12.02
CA LEU A 36 0.30 11.70 10.89
C LEU A 36 -0.65 12.21 9.79
N THR A 37 -1.67 11.43 9.44
CA THR A 37 -2.70 11.82 8.46
C THR A 37 -3.52 13.03 8.90
N LEU A 38 -3.85 13.15 10.18
CA LEU A 38 -4.57 14.33 10.71
C LEU A 38 -3.67 15.56 10.70
N VAL A 39 -2.42 15.45 11.15
CA VAL A 39 -1.46 16.57 11.17
C VAL A 39 -1.17 17.05 9.75
N THR A 40 -1.00 16.15 8.78
CA THR A 40 -0.79 16.53 7.38
C THR A 40 -2.07 17.00 6.69
N GLY A 41 -3.23 16.47 7.08
CA GLY A 41 -4.55 16.85 6.55
C GLY A 41 -5.09 18.18 7.08
N LEU A 42 -4.56 18.69 8.20
CA LEU A 42 -4.89 20.02 8.75
C LEU A 42 -4.11 21.16 8.09
N ILE A 43 -3.14 20.85 7.23
CA ILE A 43 -2.41 21.83 6.44
C ILE A 43 -3.23 22.07 5.16
N GLU A 44 -3.85 23.25 5.07
CA GLU A 44 -4.69 23.64 3.94
C GLU A 44 -3.87 23.65 2.64
N ASN A 45 -4.10 22.65 1.79
CA ASN A 45 -3.41 22.55 0.51
C ASN A 45 -4.14 23.44 -0.51
N ARG A 46 -3.64 24.66 -0.70
CA ARG A 46 -4.05 25.54 -1.80
C ARG A 46 -3.04 25.43 -2.94
N PRO A 47 -3.47 25.34 -4.21
CA PRO A 47 -4.83 25.56 -4.72
C PRO A 47 -5.76 24.33 -4.65
N PRO A 48 -7.09 24.50 -4.78
CA PRO A 48 -8.06 23.40 -4.81
C PRO A 48 -7.68 22.36 -5.86
N ALA A 49 -7.78 21.08 -5.49
CA ALA A 49 -7.37 19.93 -6.28
C ALA A 49 -7.94 19.95 -7.71
N SER A 50 -7.16 20.51 -8.65
CA SER A 50 -7.44 20.45 -10.07
C SER A 50 -6.62 19.31 -10.69
N ILE A 51 -7.35 18.25 -10.95
CA ILE A 51 -7.18 17.16 -11.92
C ILE A 51 -6.10 17.43 -13.02
N ILE A 52 -5.22 16.43 -13.20
CA ILE A 52 -4.33 16.09 -14.34
C ILE A 52 -3.06 16.96 -14.57
N GLY A 53 -1.90 16.32 -14.31
CA GLY A 53 -0.61 16.53 -15.01
C GLY A 53 0.24 17.70 -14.52
N ALA A 54 1.15 17.48 -13.56
CA ALA A 54 2.16 18.47 -13.16
C ALA A 54 3.55 18.11 -13.74
N THR A 55 4.24 19.10 -14.33
CA THR A 55 5.52 18.87 -15.06
C THR A 55 6.79 19.40 -14.39
N HIS A 56 6.77 20.18 -13.30
CA HIS A 56 8.01 20.68 -12.67
C HIS A 56 7.93 20.75 -11.12
N TYR A 57 9.04 20.37 -10.45
CA TYR A 57 9.21 20.28 -8.99
C TYR A 57 10.28 21.27 -8.47
N GLY A 58 10.00 21.98 -7.37
CA GLY A 58 10.97 22.84 -6.66
C GLY A 58 10.42 23.51 -5.38
N TYR A 59 11.02 23.18 -4.24
CA TYR A 59 10.78 23.59 -2.83
C TYR A 59 11.04 25.10 -2.54
N PRO A 60 10.61 25.76 -1.42
CA PRO A 60 9.64 25.36 -0.39
C PRO A 60 8.36 26.22 -0.22
N LEU A 61 8.15 27.37 -0.91
CA LEU A 61 7.18 28.37 -0.41
C LEU A 61 6.04 28.84 -1.33
N VAL A 62 5.97 28.46 -2.61
CA VAL A 62 4.82 28.84 -3.45
C VAL A 62 4.50 27.73 -4.46
N TRP A 63 3.29 27.20 -4.40
CA TRP A 63 2.79 26.17 -5.32
C TRP A 63 2.06 26.85 -6.48
N ARG A 64 2.46 26.54 -7.72
CA ARG A 64 1.73 26.95 -8.93
C ARG A 64 1.61 25.73 -9.85
N VAL A 65 0.37 25.29 -10.10
CA VAL A 65 0.06 24.17 -11.00
C VAL A 65 -0.32 24.73 -12.36
N THR A 66 0.32 24.28 -13.43
CA THR A 66 -0.04 24.58 -14.82
C THR A 66 -0.40 23.27 -15.53
N MET A 67 -1.56 23.26 -16.22
CA MET A 67 -2.06 22.10 -16.99
C MET A 67 -1.09 21.70 -18.11
N MET A 68 -0.75 20.42 -18.20
CA MET A 68 -0.31 19.80 -19.46
C MET A 68 -1.02 18.47 -19.68
N VAL A 69 -1.55 18.29 -20.89
CA VAL A 69 -1.81 16.97 -21.46
C VAL A 69 -0.44 16.30 -21.58
N LEU A 70 -0.10 15.32 -20.73
CA LEU A 70 1.24 14.72 -20.73
C LEU A 70 1.36 13.63 -21.82
N PRO A 71 2.17 13.84 -22.86
CA PRO A 71 3.03 12.79 -23.35
C PRO A 71 4.31 12.76 -22.49
N GLN A 72 4.71 11.55 -22.09
CA GLN A 72 6.06 11.15 -21.65
C GLN A 72 6.40 11.18 -20.15
N ALA A 73 6.90 10.01 -19.72
CA ALA A 73 8.08 9.80 -18.89
C ALA A 73 8.19 10.58 -17.58
N THR A 74 7.93 9.89 -16.47
CA THR A 74 8.26 10.38 -15.13
C THR A 74 9.78 10.61 -15.05
N THR A 75 10.23 11.87 -15.13
CA THR A 75 11.65 12.20 -14.97
C THR A 75 12.07 11.87 -13.55
N ILE A 76 12.90 10.83 -13.40
CA ILE A 76 13.44 10.48 -12.09
C ILE A 76 14.48 11.51 -11.70
N ILE A 77 14.13 12.29 -10.69
CA ILE A 77 15.09 13.11 -9.98
C ILE A 77 15.90 12.15 -9.11
N LEU A 78 17.12 11.82 -9.54
CA LEU A 78 18.01 10.86 -8.88
C LEU A 78 18.15 11.11 -7.37
N GLY A 79 18.18 12.39 -6.96
CA GLY A 79 18.23 12.78 -5.55
C GLY A 79 17.04 12.27 -4.73
N HIS A 80 15.83 12.26 -5.31
CA HIS A 80 14.64 11.74 -4.62
C HIS A 80 14.70 10.22 -4.48
N PHE A 81 15.14 9.53 -5.53
CA PHE A 81 15.32 8.09 -5.50
C PHE A 81 16.36 7.66 -4.45
N LEU A 82 17.52 8.32 -4.41
CA LEU A 82 18.56 8.05 -3.42
C LEU A 82 18.11 8.37 -1.99
N GLY A 83 17.41 9.49 -1.79
CA GLY A 83 16.82 9.84 -0.49
C GLY A 83 15.89 8.74 0.04
N ASN A 84 15.14 8.09 -0.85
CA ASN A 84 14.24 6.99 -0.48
C ASN A 84 14.99 5.75 -0.03
N LEU A 85 16.02 5.38 -0.78
CA LEU A 85 16.82 4.21 -0.46
C LEU A 85 17.47 4.37 0.92
N VAL A 86 17.95 5.58 1.23
CA VAL A 86 18.50 5.91 2.55
C VAL A 86 17.42 5.88 3.63
N PHE A 87 16.30 6.59 3.44
CA PHE A 87 15.23 6.66 4.44
C PHE A 87 14.67 5.28 4.81
N TRP A 88 14.35 4.44 3.82
CA TRP A 88 13.85 3.09 4.07
C TRP A 88 14.93 2.16 4.61
N GLY A 89 16.18 2.31 4.16
CA GLY A 89 17.32 1.65 4.79
C GLY A 89 17.39 1.95 6.28
N CYS A 90 17.24 3.23 6.67
CA CYS A 90 17.20 3.66 8.06
C CYS A 90 15.98 3.11 8.81
N LEU A 91 14.80 3.07 8.19
CA LEU A 91 13.57 2.60 8.83
C LEU A 91 13.58 1.07 9.03
N CYS A 92 14.07 0.33 8.04
CA CYS A 92 14.36 -1.10 8.16
C CYS A 92 15.41 -1.36 9.23
N PHE A 93 16.51 -0.60 9.24
CA PHE A 93 17.54 -0.68 10.26
C PHE A 93 16.97 -0.41 11.66
N ALA A 94 16.14 0.62 11.82
CA ALA A 94 15.49 0.92 13.09
C ALA A 94 14.54 -0.21 13.53
N GLY A 95 13.71 -0.72 12.61
CA GLY A 95 12.76 -1.79 12.89
C GLY A 95 13.42 -3.13 13.24
N THR A 96 14.56 -3.43 12.61
CA THR A 96 15.25 -4.72 12.76
C THR A 96 16.38 -4.70 13.80
N TYR A 97 16.98 -3.55 14.11
CA TYR A 97 18.09 -3.43 15.06
C TYR A 97 17.74 -2.59 16.27
N ILE A 98 17.32 -1.35 16.08
CA ILE A 98 17.08 -0.44 17.21
C ILE A 98 15.95 -0.97 18.10
N ILE A 99 14.82 -1.33 17.50
CA ILE A 99 13.64 -1.78 18.26
C ILE A 99 13.89 -3.10 19.01
N PRO A 100 14.53 -4.13 18.42
CA PRO A 100 14.90 -5.34 19.15
C PRO A 100 15.99 -5.11 20.20
N SER A 101 17.05 -4.36 19.88
CA SER A 101 18.14 -4.10 20.83
C SER A 101 17.71 -3.29 22.04
N ILE A 102 16.77 -2.36 21.91
CA ILE A 102 16.16 -1.69 23.06
C ILE A 102 15.41 -2.69 23.97
N LYS A 103 14.81 -3.74 23.39
CA LYS A 103 14.02 -4.72 24.15
C LYS A 103 14.87 -5.79 24.81
N THR A 104 15.96 -6.19 24.17
CA THR A 104 16.82 -7.29 24.66
C THR A 104 18.03 -6.78 25.42
N GLY A 105 18.39 -5.49 25.28
CA GLY A 105 19.64 -4.95 25.82
C GLY A 105 20.89 -5.40 25.07
N GLU A 106 20.73 -6.22 24.04
CA GLU A 106 21.84 -6.80 23.27
C GLU A 106 21.83 -6.26 21.84
N TYR A 107 22.95 -5.63 21.45
CA TYR A 107 23.18 -5.21 20.08
C TYR A 107 23.70 -6.38 19.24
N GLN A 108 22.85 -6.96 18.40
CA GLN A 108 23.27 -7.95 17.41
C GLN A 108 23.79 -7.23 16.17
N GLY A 109 25.08 -6.85 16.16
CA GLY A 109 25.73 -6.07 15.09
C GLY A 109 25.88 -6.75 13.71
N SER A 110 25.02 -7.70 13.36
CA SER A 110 25.07 -8.41 12.08
C SER A 110 24.23 -7.69 11.04
N TRP A 111 24.79 -7.13 9.96
CA TRP A 111 24.06 -6.42 8.89
C TRP A 111 23.11 -7.29 8.04
N LYS A 112 23.13 -8.61 8.21
CA LYS A 112 22.40 -9.57 7.37
C LYS A 112 20.87 -9.33 7.36
N PRO A 113 20.19 -9.12 8.50
CA PRO A 113 18.77 -8.71 8.52
C PRO A 113 18.43 -7.45 7.72
N VAL A 114 19.27 -6.39 7.73
CA VAL A 114 19.04 -5.20 6.89
C VAL A 114 18.99 -5.60 5.43
N VAL A 115 20.01 -6.31 4.96
CA VAL A 115 20.13 -6.71 3.56
C VAL A 115 18.97 -7.62 3.15
N LYS A 116 18.58 -8.57 4.01
CA LYS A 116 17.37 -9.39 3.77
C LYS A 116 16.10 -8.53 3.68
N GLY A 117 15.94 -7.55 4.55
CA GLY A 117 14.80 -6.63 4.53
C GLY A 117 14.75 -5.78 3.25
N VAL A 118 15.88 -5.22 2.84
CA VAL A 118 16.00 -4.44 1.60
C VAL A 118 15.72 -5.30 0.38
N LEU A 119 16.33 -6.49 0.29
CA LEU A 119 16.07 -7.43 -0.81
C LEU A 119 14.59 -7.84 -0.86
N LEU A 120 13.97 -8.08 0.29
CA LEU A 120 12.55 -8.40 0.38
C LEU A 120 11.69 -7.24 -0.12
N ILE A 121 11.97 -6.01 0.29
CA ILE A 121 11.23 -4.81 -0.18
C ILE A 121 11.37 -4.63 -1.68
N ILE A 122 12.59 -4.75 -2.23
CA ILE A 122 12.82 -4.64 -3.67
C ILE A 122 12.04 -5.74 -4.43
N THR A 123 12.12 -6.98 -3.95
CA THR A 123 11.46 -8.11 -4.59
C THR A 123 9.93 -7.99 -4.51
N CYS A 124 9.39 -7.69 -3.33
CA CYS A 124 7.96 -7.49 -3.14
C CYS A 124 7.44 -6.28 -3.91
N GLY A 125 8.19 -5.18 -3.94
CA GLY A 125 7.84 -3.98 -4.71
C GLY A 125 7.80 -4.27 -6.22
N PHE A 126 8.78 -5.01 -6.73
CA PHE A 126 8.78 -5.47 -8.13
C PHE A 126 7.58 -6.36 -8.44
N VAL A 127 7.32 -7.38 -7.61
CA VAL A 127 6.20 -8.30 -7.82
C VAL A 127 4.87 -7.57 -7.75
N MET A 128 4.71 -6.63 -6.80
CA MET A 128 3.49 -5.84 -6.67
C MET A 128 3.27 -4.96 -7.91
N ALA A 129 4.28 -4.21 -8.35
CA ALA A 129 4.20 -3.40 -9.56
C ALA A 129 3.88 -4.26 -10.79
N LEU A 130 4.52 -5.42 -10.93
CA LEU A 130 4.24 -6.36 -12.00
C LEU A 130 2.78 -6.83 -11.99
N VAL A 131 2.27 -7.25 -10.83
CA VAL A 131 0.88 -7.69 -10.68
C VAL A 131 -0.10 -6.56 -10.98
N HIS A 132 0.20 -5.33 -10.55
CA HIS A 132 -0.60 -4.15 -10.80
C HIS A 132 -0.72 -3.86 -12.31
N GLU A 133 0.42 -3.78 -13.00
CA GLU A 133 0.46 -3.51 -14.44
C GLU A 133 -0.18 -4.63 -15.26
N VAL A 134 0.07 -5.90 -14.90
CA VAL A 134 -0.63 -7.03 -15.53
C VAL A 134 -2.13 -6.95 -15.28
N GLY A 135 -2.56 -6.49 -14.10
CA GLY A 135 -3.95 -6.19 -13.81
C GLY A 135 -4.55 -5.21 -14.80
N HIS A 136 -3.93 -4.04 -15.00
CA HIS A 136 -4.38 -3.08 -16.00
C HIS A 136 -4.53 -3.70 -17.39
N ALA A 137 -3.53 -4.46 -17.84
CA ALA A 137 -3.56 -5.14 -19.13
C ALA A 137 -4.72 -6.14 -19.24
N LEU A 138 -4.93 -6.98 -18.21
CA LEU A 138 -6.02 -7.96 -18.16
C LEU A 138 -7.39 -7.30 -18.19
N TRP A 139 -7.63 -6.34 -17.29
CA TRP A 139 -8.93 -5.66 -17.22
C TRP A 139 -9.21 -4.85 -18.49
N GLY A 140 -8.20 -4.18 -19.04
CA GLY A 140 -8.31 -3.42 -20.28
C GLY A 140 -8.66 -4.30 -21.49
N THR A 141 -8.04 -5.48 -21.62
CA THR A 141 -8.35 -6.44 -22.69
C THR A 141 -9.73 -7.09 -22.52
N MET A 142 -10.12 -7.42 -21.28
CA MET A 142 -11.45 -7.96 -20.98
C MET A 142 -12.60 -7.03 -21.40
N VAL A 143 -12.38 -5.72 -21.37
CA VAL A 143 -13.39 -4.72 -21.78
C VAL A 143 -13.22 -4.24 -23.23
N GLY A 144 -12.45 -4.95 -24.04
CA GLY A 144 -12.34 -4.74 -25.49
C GLY A 144 -11.15 -3.88 -25.94
N GLY A 145 -10.23 -3.54 -25.02
CA GLY A 145 -9.02 -2.80 -25.35
C GLY A 145 -7.91 -3.68 -25.92
N SER A 146 -6.91 -3.06 -26.54
CA SER A 146 -5.72 -3.74 -27.05
C SER A 146 -4.46 -3.24 -26.33
N VAL A 147 -3.74 -4.13 -25.66
CA VAL A 147 -2.47 -3.80 -25.01
C VAL A 147 -1.43 -3.49 -26.09
N THR A 148 -0.83 -2.31 -26.03
CA THR A 148 0.23 -1.91 -26.97
C THR A 148 1.59 -1.77 -26.30
N PHE A 149 1.63 -1.65 -24.97
CA PHE A 149 2.88 -1.51 -24.22
C PHE A 149 2.74 -1.92 -22.75
N ILE A 150 3.73 -2.60 -22.20
CA ILE A 150 3.86 -2.86 -20.75
C ILE A 150 5.32 -2.72 -20.35
N GLN A 151 5.60 -1.91 -19.33
CA GLN A 151 6.91 -1.80 -18.70
C GLN A 151 6.79 -1.79 -17.18
N VAL A 152 7.70 -2.49 -16.50
CA VAL A 152 7.84 -2.51 -15.04
C VAL A 152 9.31 -2.32 -14.69
N PHE A 153 9.61 -1.26 -13.94
CA PHE A 153 10.96 -0.75 -13.69
C PHE A 153 11.73 -0.52 -14.99
N PHE A 154 12.86 -1.21 -15.17
CA PHE A 154 13.69 -1.16 -16.38
C PHE A 154 13.32 -2.25 -17.38
N LEU A 155 12.26 -3.02 -17.15
CA LEU A 155 11.90 -4.17 -17.97
C LEU A 155 10.66 -3.86 -18.81
N GLU A 156 10.86 -3.66 -20.11
CA GLU A 156 9.79 -3.71 -21.10
C GLU A 156 9.37 -5.19 -21.24
N LEU A 157 8.09 -5.46 -20.99
CA LEU A 157 7.50 -6.80 -21.06
C LEU A 157 6.76 -7.01 -22.39
N TYR A 158 6.18 -5.94 -22.94
CA TYR A 158 5.44 -5.95 -24.20
C TYR A 158 5.67 -4.61 -24.93
N PRO A 159 5.88 -4.61 -26.27
CA PRO A 159 5.74 -5.72 -27.21
C PRO A 159 6.91 -6.70 -27.26
N ARG A 160 8.06 -6.33 -26.67
CA ARG A 160 9.24 -7.18 -26.60
C ARG A 160 9.80 -7.21 -25.19
N LEU A 161 10.40 -8.34 -24.83
CA LEU A 161 11.10 -8.47 -23.57
C LEU A 161 12.48 -7.81 -23.69
N ALA A 162 12.64 -6.61 -23.13
CA ALA A 162 13.88 -5.83 -23.25
C ALA A 162 14.16 -4.98 -22.00
N PHE A 163 15.45 -4.72 -21.73
CA PHE A 163 15.84 -3.74 -20.73
C PHE A 163 15.85 -2.34 -21.33
N THR A 164 15.20 -1.40 -20.65
CA THR A 164 15.17 0.03 -21.00
C THR A 164 16.13 0.80 -20.09
N ARG A 165 16.53 2.00 -20.52
CA ARG A 165 17.35 2.90 -19.70
C ARG A 165 16.52 3.75 -18.74
N GLU A 166 15.22 3.84 -19.00
CA GLU A 166 14.29 4.64 -18.23
C GLU A 166 13.61 3.75 -17.19
N PHE A 167 13.67 4.14 -15.92
CA PHE A 167 12.92 3.44 -14.88
C PHE A 167 11.50 3.99 -14.81
N THR A 168 10.55 3.09 -14.86
CA THR A 168 9.13 3.40 -14.72
C THR A 168 8.58 2.45 -13.68
N VAL A 169 7.98 2.95 -12.58
CA VAL A 169 7.47 2.07 -11.51
C VAL A 169 6.60 0.95 -12.09
N GLY A 170 5.68 1.35 -12.97
CA GLY A 170 4.91 0.51 -13.85
C GLY A 170 4.21 1.42 -14.87
N PHE A 171 4.04 0.93 -16.10
CA PHE A 171 3.28 1.62 -17.13
C PHE A 171 2.71 0.63 -18.12
N VAL A 172 1.40 0.72 -18.31
CA VAL A 172 0.64 -0.07 -19.29
C VAL A 172 -0.11 0.86 -20.21
N ARG A 173 -0.02 0.60 -21.51
CA ARG A 173 -0.83 1.25 -22.53
C ARG A 173 -1.83 0.26 -23.10
N VAL A 174 -3.11 0.62 -22.98
CA VAL A 174 -4.22 -0.08 -23.62
C VAL A 174 -4.97 0.91 -24.50
N GLU A 175 -5.13 0.57 -25.78
CA GLU A 175 -5.84 1.38 -26.77
C GLU A 175 -7.28 0.87 -26.96
N GLY A 176 -8.14 1.71 -27.54
CA GLY A 176 -9.53 1.37 -27.83
C GLY A 176 -10.51 1.54 -26.66
N LEU A 177 -10.06 2.11 -25.53
CA LEU A 177 -10.89 2.33 -24.34
C LEU A 177 -11.30 3.79 -24.18
N THR A 178 -12.56 4.04 -23.84
CA THR A 178 -13.09 5.36 -23.50
C THR A 178 -14.11 5.28 -22.36
N GLY A 179 -14.37 6.42 -21.70
CA GLY A 179 -15.41 6.54 -20.67
C GLY A 179 -15.32 5.48 -19.57
N ALA A 180 -16.43 4.80 -19.29
CA ALA A 180 -16.52 3.78 -18.25
C ALA A 180 -15.59 2.58 -18.49
N LEU A 181 -15.31 2.20 -19.75
CA LEU A 181 -14.40 1.10 -20.06
C LEU A 181 -12.95 1.45 -19.70
N PHE A 182 -12.55 2.70 -19.95
CA PHE A 182 -11.28 3.22 -19.49
C PHE A 182 -11.24 3.30 -17.95
N GLY A 183 -12.38 3.62 -17.31
CA GLY A 183 -12.51 3.55 -15.85
C GLY A 183 -12.26 2.16 -15.27
N THR A 184 -12.80 1.11 -15.90
CA THR A 184 -12.53 -0.29 -15.52
C THR A 184 -11.06 -0.64 -15.66
N PHE A 185 -10.42 -0.20 -16.75
CA PHE A 185 -8.97 -0.36 -16.93
C PHE A 185 -8.17 0.27 -15.78
N LEU A 186 -8.48 1.51 -15.39
CA LEU A 186 -7.77 2.23 -14.31
C LEU A 186 -7.96 1.57 -12.94
N ILE A 187 -9.16 1.10 -12.62
CA ILE A 187 -9.40 0.41 -11.33
C ILE A 187 -8.78 -0.99 -11.33
N GLY A 188 -8.69 -1.63 -12.50
CA GLY A 188 -8.29 -3.03 -12.67
C GLY A 188 -6.93 -3.37 -12.07
N GLY A 189 -5.93 -2.50 -12.23
CA GLY A 189 -4.60 -2.71 -11.64
C GLY A 189 -4.66 -2.82 -10.11
N SER A 190 -5.38 -1.91 -9.46
CA SER A 190 -5.55 -1.91 -8.01
C SER A 190 -6.38 -3.08 -7.49
N ILE A 191 -7.46 -3.46 -8.18
CA ILE A 191 -8.24 -4.66 -7.81
C ILE A 191 -7.34 -5.90 -7.85
N THR A 192 -6.52 -6.03 -8.90
CA THR A 192 -5.64 -7.19 -9.08
C THR A 192 -4.59 -7.27 -7.99
N SER A 193 -3.94 -6.14 -7.66
CA SER A 193 -2.99 -6.06 -6.54
C SER A 193 -3.63 -6.42 -5.20
N ASN A 194 -4.86 -5.97 -4.95
CA ASN A 194 -5.60 -6.28 -3.72
C ASN A 194 -5.93 -7.76 -3.57
N ILE A 195 -6.27 -8.44 -4.66
CA ILE A 195 -6.58 -9.88 -4.65
C ILE A 195 -5.30 -10.70 -4.47
N ALA A 196 -4.24 -10.33 -5.18
CA ALA A 196 -3.03 -11.13 -5.25
C ALA A 196 -2.10 -10.95 -4.05
N CYS A 197 -2.17 -9.82 -3.34
CA CYS A 197 -1.13 -9.43 -2.40
C CYS A 197 -1.67 -8.94 -1.05
N VAL A 198 -1.13 -9.46 0.05
CA VAL A 198 -1.36 -8.95 1.40
C VAL A 198 -0.97 -7.46 1.50
N TYR A 199 0.00 -7.01 0.70
CA TYR A 199 0.39 -5.60 0.61
C TYR A 199 -0.71 -4.72 0.01
N GLY A 200 -1.65 -5.30 -0.76
CA GLY A 200 -2.84 -4.61 -1.25
C GLY A 200 -3.74 -4.08 -0.13
N LEU A 201 -3.64 -4.62 1.08
CA LEU A 201 -4.42 -4.16 2.23
C LEU A 201 -4.28 -2.65 2.48
N LEU A 202 -3.06 -2.14 2.32
CA LEU A 202 -2.74 -0.73 2.48
C LEU A 202 -2.65 0.00 1.15
N ASP A 203 -2.41 -0.71 0.04
CA ASP A 203 -2.27 -0.10 -1.28
C ASP A 203 -3.52 0.71 -1.64
N LEU A 204 -4.70 0.10 -1.69
CA LEU A 204 -5.91 0.81 -2.13
C LEU A 204 -6.28 2.03 -1.26
N PRO A 205 -6.30 1.96 0.08
CA PRO A 205 -6.54 3.15 0.90
C PRO A 205 -5.51 4.26 0.67
N LEU A 206 -4.23 3.93 0.55
CA LEU A 206 -3.18 4.92 0.35
C LEU A 206 -3.21 5.48 -1.08
N TYR A 207 -3.54 4.64 -2.08
CA TYR A 207 -3.78 5.02 -3.47
C TYR A 207 -4.93 5.96 -3.64
N VAL A 208 -5.98 5.77 -2.86
CA VAL A 208 -7.12 6.66 -2.93
C VAL A 208 -6.84 7.94 -2.15
N VAL A 209 -6.30 7.88 -0.92
CA VAL A 209 -6.24 9.04 -0.02
C VAL A 209 -5.02 9.94 -0.23
N LEU A 210 -3.81 9.38 -0.38
CA LEU A 210 -2.59 10.19 -0.37
C LEU A 210 -2.49 11.15 -1.57
N PRO A 211 -2.80 10.75 -2.82
CA PRO A 211 -2.82 11.67 -3.96
C PRO A 211 -3.71 12.89 -3.76
N GLN A 212 -4.83 12.73 -3.05
CA GLN A 212 -5.75 13.83 -2.75
C GLN A 212 -5.16 14.85 -1.76
N LEU A 213 -4.17 14.44 -0.98
CA LEU A 213 -3.42 15.31 -0.06
C LEU A 213 -2.18 15.94 -0.74
N GLY A 214 -1.97 15.70 -2.04
CA GLY A 214 -0.75 16.09 -2.75
C GLY A 214 0.45 15.19 -2.45
N LEU A 215 0.21 13.99 -1.92
CA LEU A 215 1.22 12.99 -1.60
C LEU A 215 1.18 11.85 -2.63
N ARG A 216 2.30 11.19 -2.91
CA ARG A 216 2.30 9.99 -3.76
C ARG A 216 1.66 8.82 -3.01
N HIS A 217 0.94 7.96 -3.73
CA HIS A 217 0.21 6.84 -3.10
C HIS A 217 1.09 5.81 -2.40
N TRP A 218 2.30 5.66 -2.88
CA TRP A 218 3.42 5.17 -2.09
C TRP A 218 4.26 6.40 -1.82
N ILE A 219 4.35 6.79 -0.53
CA ILE A 219 4.85 8.08 0.02
C ILE A 219 6.04 8.67 -0.76
N VAL A 220 6.84 7.84 -1.43
CA VAL A 220 7.96 8.29 -2.24
C VAL A 220 8.14 7.66 -3.63
N ILE A 221 7.56 6.49 -3.93
CA ILE A 221 7.69 5.80 -5.23
C ILE A 221 6.30 5.39 -5.72
N GLY A 222 5.64 6.27 -6.45
CA GLY A 222 4.32 5.99 -7.01
C GLY A 222 3.80 7.18 -7.81
N GLY A 223 2.71 6.95 -8.52
CA GLY A 223 1.93 8.01 -9.15
C GLY A 223 1.38 9.02 -8.14
N ASP A 224 1.15 10.23 -8.62
CA ASP A 224 0.53 11.33 -7.88
C ASP A 224 -0.98 11.46 -8.20
N GLN A 225 -1.53 10.56 -9.00
CA GLN A 225 -2.93 10.52 -9.34
C GLN A 225 -3.64 9.42 -8.53
N PRO A 226 -4.87 9.66 -8.04
CA PRO A 226 -5.69 8.61 -7.45
C PRO A 226 -6.40 7.83 -8.56
N GLU A 227 -5.64 7.05 -9.35
CA GLU A 227 -6.14 6.33 -10.52
C GLU A 227 -7.42 5.53 -10.26
N PRO A 228 -7.56 4.80 -9.13
CA PRO A 228 -8.79 4.06 -8.84
C PRO A 228 -10.01 4.96 -8.66
N LEU A 229 -9.83 6.13 -8.03
CA LEU A 229 -10.91 7.10 -7.84
C LEU A 229 -11.29 7.77 -9.17
N ILE A 230 -10.30 8.10 -10.01
CA ILE A 230 -10.55 8.63 -11.36
C ILE A 230 -11.32 7.59 -12.18
N GLY A 231 -10.90 6.32 -12.13
CA GLY A 231 -11.60 5.24 -12.81
C GLY A 231 -13.03 5.08 -12.32
N ALA A 232 -13.27 5.18 -11.01
CA ALA A 232 -14.60 5.10 -10.45
C ALA A 232 -15.51 6.23 -10.94
N ARG A 233 -14.99 7.46 -10.98
CA ARG A 233 -15.72 8.63 -11.51
C ARG A 233 -16.05 8.46 -12.99
N LEU A 234 -15.13 7.92 -13.79
CA LEU A 234 -15.37 7.62 -15.21
C LEU A 234 -16.46 6.56 -15.43
N MET A 235 -16.65 5.67 -14.45
CA MET A 235 -17.75 4.70 -14.42
C MET A 235 -19.06 5.29 -13.86
N GLY A 236 -19.09 6.58 -13.51
CA GLY A 236 -20.26 7.22 -12.91
C GLY A 236 -20.51 6.83 -11.45
N ILE A 237 -19.51 6.26 -10.75
CA ILE A 237 -19.62 5.89 -9.34
C ILE A 237 -19.43 7.15 -8.48
N PRO A 238 -20.40 7.50 -7.61
CA PRO A 238 -20.23 8.61 -6.67
C PRO A 238 -19.07 8.38 -5.70
N ASP A 239 -18.27 9.41 -5.45
CA ASP A 239 -17.13 9.36 -4.54
C ASP A 239 -17.46 8.74 -3.16
N PRO A 240 -18.57 9.08 -2.46
CA PRO A 240 -18.90 8.47 -1.18
C PRO A 240 -19.09 6.95 -1.24
N ILE A 241 -19.67 6.45 -2.34
CA ILE A 241 -19.87 5.01 -2.56
C ILE A 241 -18.53 4.33 -2.79
N PHE A 242 -17.63 4.98 -3.54
CA PHE A 242 -16.29 4.48 -3.76
C PHE A 242 -15.44 4.46 -2.47
N TYR A 243 -15.44 5.52 -1.67
CA TYR A 243 -14.73 5.49 -0.38
C TYR A 243 -15.29 4.43 0.57
N LEU A 244 -16.62 4.25 0.61
CA LEU A 244 -17.23 3.18 1.39
C LEU A 244 -16.75 1.80 0.93
N SER A 245 -16.65 1.57 -0.39
CA SER A 245 -16.15 0.30 -0.92
C SER A 245 -14.68 0.06 -0.57
N VAL A 246 -13.83 1.10 -0.61
CA VAL A 246 -12.44 1.04 -0.15
C VAL A 246 -12.36 0.65 1.33
N ILE A 247 -13.17 1.28 2.19
CA ILE A 247 -13.21 0.94 3.63
C ILE A 247 -13.65 -0.51 3.84
N LEU A 248 -14.75 -0.92 3.21
CA LEU A 248 -15.30 -2.27 3.37
C LEU A 248 -14.34 -3.35 2.86
N THR A 249 -13.70 -3.12 1.71
CA THR A 249 -12.71 -4.05 1.15
C THR A 249 -11.47 -4.13 2.05
N SER A 250 -10.94 -3.01 2.55
CA SER A 250 -9.82 -3.03 3.50
C SER A 250 -10.16 -3.74 4.81
N LEU A 251 -11.37 -3.57 5.35
CA LEU A 251 -11.83 -4.32 6.53
C LEU A 251 -11.96 -5.82 6.23
N GLY A 252 -12.52 -6.18 5.08
CA GLY A 252 -12.66 -7.57 4.62
C GLY A 252 -11.30 -8.26 4.44
N LEU A 253 -10.37 -7.60 3.74
CA LEU A 253 -9.01 -8.11 3.56
C LEU A 253 -8.26 -8.18 4.90
N THR A 254 -8.44 -7.21 5.80
CA THR A 254 -7.89 -7.26 7.17
C THR A 254 -8.37 -8.51 7.88
N TYR A 255 -9.68 -8.80 7.80
CA TYR A 255 -10.25 -9.99 8.40
C TYR A 255 -9.68 -11.28 7.77
N ILE A 256 -9.51 -11.33 6.44
CA ILE A 256 -8.98 -12.51 5.74
C ILE A 256 -7.50 -12.75 6.07
N TYR A 257 -6.67 -11.72 6.03
CA TYR A 257 -5.21 -11.86 6.12
C TYR A 257 -4.62 -11.73 7.52
N VAL A 258 -5.38 -11.24 8.51
CA VAL A 258 -4.88 -11.03 9.87
C VAL A 258 -5.56 -12.04 10.83
N PRO A 259 -4.91 -13.19 11.14
CA PRO A 259 -5.49 -14.24 11.99
C PRO A 259 -5.92 -13.76 13.37
N GLN A 260 -5.27 -12.71 13.89
CA GLN A 260 -5.61 -12.09 15.16
C GLN A 260 -7.01 -11.47 15.12
N VAL A 261 -7.37 -10.84 14.00
CA VAL A 261 -8.69 -10.24 13.79
C VAL A 261 -9.74 -11.34 13.73
N GLN A 262 -9.49 -12.43 12.99
CA GLN A 262 -10.37 -13.60 12.96
C GLN A 262 -10.63 -14.20 14.35
N LYS A 263 -9.56 -14.36 15.14
CA LYS A 263 -9.66 -14.87 16.52
C LYS A 263 -10.52 -13.95 17.39
N TYR A 264 -10.37 -12.64 17.25
CA TYR A 264 -11.18 -11.66 17.96
C TYR A 264 -12.67 -11.78 17.59
N PHE A 265 -13.00 -11.80 16.30
CA PHE A 265 -14.37 -11.99 15.84
C PHE A 265 -14.99 -13.31 16.31
N LYS A 266 -14.21 -14.41 16.33
CA LYS A 266 -14.67 -15.69 16.87
C LYS A 266 -15.04 -15.60 18.35
N ARG A 267 -14.24 -14.88 19.16
CA ARG A 267 -14.54 -14.64 20.59
C ARG A 267 -15.78 -13.79 20.79
N VAL A 268 -15.92 -12.70 20.03
CA VAL A 268 -17.12 -11.83 20.09
C VAL A 268 -18.37 -12.62 19.72
N ARG A 269 -18.31 -13.42 18.66
CA ARG A 269 -19.42 -14.31 18.26
C ARG A 269 -19.78 -15.27 19.39
N GLN A 270 -18.81 -15.91 20.02
CA GLN A 270 -19.05 -16.82 21.14
C GLN A 270 -19.76 -16.12 22.32
N LEU A 271 -19.37 -14.89 22.66
CA LEU A 271 -20.00 -14.09 23.71
C LEU A 271 -21.45 -13.70 23.39
N ILE A 272 -21.74 -13.38 22.12
CA ILE A 272 -23.11 -13.02 21.68
C ILE A 272 -24.01 -14.26 21.65
N THR A 273 -23.47 -15.42 21.26
CA THR A 273 -24.25 -16.66 21.13
C THR A 273 -24.36 -17.47 22.40
N SER A 274 -23.56 -17.17 23.44
CA SER A 274 -23.66 -17.89 24.70
C SER A 274 -24.97 -17.52 25.41
N PRO A 275 -25.78 -18.50 25.84
CA PRO A 275 -26.97 -18.22 26.62
C PRO A 275 -26.58 -17.46 27.89
N VAL A 276 -27.30 -16.37 28.19
CA VAL A 276 -27.15 -15.62 29.45
C VAL A 276 -27.52 -16.59 30.57
N LYS A 277 -26.53 -16.94 31.39
CA LYS A 277 -26.73 -17.76 32.60
C LYS A 277 -27.31 -16.93 33.72
#